data_AF-A0A158SYQ8-F1
#
_entry.id   AF-A0A158SYQ8-F1
#
_cell.length_a   1.000
_cell.length_b   1.000
_cell.length_c   1.000
_cell.angle_alpha   90.00
_cell.angle_beta   90.00
_cell.angle_gamma   90.00
#
_symmetry.space_group_name_H-M   'P 1'
#
loop_
_entity.id
_entity.type
_entity.pdbx_description
1 polymer ?
#
loop_
_entity_poly.entity_id
_entity_poly.type
_entity_poly.pdbx_seq_one_letter_code
_entity_poly.pdbx_strand_id
1 'polypeptide(L)' 'MSSNYNSRARTAEVLVDRDKSYLIRRRETLQELWALESTI' A
#
# COMPACT_ATOMS: atom_id res chain seq x y z
N MET A 1 -9.01 -0.30 -9.41
CA MET A 1 -7.69 -0.22 -10.09
C MET A 1 -6.87 0.90 -9.45
N SER A 2 -6.10 0.60 -8.40
CA SER A 2 -5.30 1.60 -7.67
C SER A 2 -3.88 1.69 -8.23
N SER A 3 -3.33 2.89 -8.32
CA SER A 3 -1.97 3.17 -8.79
C SER A 3 -1.20 4.02 -7.77
N ASN A 4 0.10 4.17 -8.02
CA ASN A 4 0.98 5.06 -7.26
C ASN A 4 1.11 6.45 -7.90
N TYR A 5 0.14 6.84 -8.74
CA TYR A 5 0.14 8.16 -9.38
C TYR A 5 0.19 9.28 -8.33
N ASN A 6 0.92 10.36 -8.67
CA ASN A 6 1.30 11.43 -7.73
C ASN A 6 2.11 10.94 -6.52
N SER A 7 2.91 9.88 -6.70
CA SER A 7 3.74 9.27 -5.65
C SER A 7 2.96 8.96 -4.37
N ARG A 8 1.71 8.52 -4.53
CA ARG A 8 0.84 8.16 -3.40
C ARG A 8 1.03 6.69 -3.07
N ALA A 9 1.35 6.41 -1.81
CA ALA A 9 1.32 5.06 -1.27
C ALA A 9 -0.11 4.49 -1.35
N ARG A 10 -0.25 3.26 -1.85
CA ARG A 10 -1.53 2.57 -1.83
C ARG A 10 -1.98 2.34 -0.39
N THR A 11 -3.29 2.38 -0.20
CA THR A 11 -3.92 2.28 1.12
C THR A 11 -3.81 0.88 1.69
N ALA A 12 -4.03 0.76 3.00
CA ALA A 12 -4.37 -0.53 3.59
C ALA A 12 -5.74 -1.00 3.10
N GLU A 13 -5.94 -2.31 3.07
CA GLU A 13 -7.24 -2.95 2.85
C GLU A 13 -7.52 -3.88 4.05
N VAL A 14 -8.75 -3.81 4.56
CA VAL A 14 -9.19 -4.56 5.75
C VAL A 14 -10.36 -5.44 5.36
N LEU A 15 -10.29 -6.71 5.74
CA LEU A 15 -11.41 -7.65 5.68
C LEU A 15 -12.09 -7.69 7.04
N VAL A 16 -13.41 -7.61 7.07
CA VAL A 16 -14.21 -7.81 8.28
C VAL A 16 -14.92 -9.15 8.16
N ASP A 17 -14.73 -10.04 9.12
CA ASP A 17 -15.48 -11.28 9.28
C ASP A 17 -16.12 -11.30 10.67
N ARG A 18 -17.45 -11.13 10.70
CA ARG A 18 -18.26 -10.93 11.91
C ARG A 18 -17.72 -9.81 12.80
N ASP A 19 -17.20 -10.16 13.97
CA ASP A 19 -16.69 -9.27 15.01
C ASP A 19 -15.17 -9.04 14.90
N LYS A 20 -14.52 -9.64 13.90
CA LYS A 20 -13.07 -9.56 13.70
C LYS A 20 -12.71 -8.77 12.45
N SER A 21 -11.65 -7.97 12.57
CA SER A 21 -11.02 -7.25 11.46
C SER A 21 -9.63 -7.80 11.17
N TYR A 22 -9.33 -8.04 9.90
CA TYR A 22 -8.07 -8.58 9.41
C TYR A 22 -7.43 -7.60 8.43
N LEU A 23 -6.18 -7.25 8.66
CA LEU A 23 -5.38 -6.50 7.68
C LEU A 23 -4.99 -7.45 6.55
N ILE A 24 -5.71 -7.40 5.43
CA ILE A 24 -5.46 -8.27 4.28
C ILE A 24 -4.47 -7.66 3.28
N ARG A 25 -4.29 -6.34 3.33
CA ARG A 25 -3.23 -5.64 2.61
C ARG A 25 -2.72 -4.49 3.46
N ARG A 26 -1.42 -4.48 3.75
CA ARG A 26 -0.79 -3.35 4.43
C ARG A 26 -0.73 -2.13 3.53
N ARG A 27 -0.74 -0.95 4.14
CA ARG A 27 -0.37 0.29 3.45
C ARG A 27 1.07 0.18 2.96
N GLU A 28 1.34 0.65 1.75
CA GLU A 28 2.71 0.79 1.25
C GLU A 28 3.46 1.87 2.06
N THR A 29 4.77 1.70 2.24
CA THR A 29 5.62 2.76 2.79
C THR A 29 6.02 3.72 1.67
N LEU A 30 6.49 4.92 2.03
CA LEU A 30 6.97 5.85 1.01
C LEU A 30 8.23 5.33 0.32
N GLN A 31 9.13 4.69 1.07
CA GLN A 31 10.38 4.13 0.55
C GLN A 31 10.15 3.05 -0.51
N GLU A 32 9.07 2.28 -0.39
CA GLU A 32 8.69 1.27 -1.38
C GLU A 32 8.34 1.85 -2.74
N LEU A 33 7.95 3.13 -2.81
CA LEU A 33 7.56 3.76 -4.07
C LEU A 33 8.71 3.85 -5.08
N TRP A 34 9.93 4.06 -4.59
CA TRP A 34 11.13 4.23 -5.42
C TRP A 34 12.19 3.16 -5.13
N ALA A 35 11.82 2.06 -4.48
CA ALA A 35 12.76 1.01 -4.10
C ALA A 35 13.49 0.36 -5.30
N LEU A 36 12.95 0.52 -6.51
CA LEU A 36 13.51 0.02 -7.76
C LEU A 36 14.20 1.11 -8.60
N GLU A 37 14.26 2.35 -8.11
CA GLU A 37 14.93 3.45 -8.79
C GLU A 37 16.41 3.54 -8.37
N SER A 38 17.25 4.11 -9.23
CA SER A 38 18.65 4.43 -8.95
C SER A 38 19.03 5.71 -9.69
N THR A 39 19.92 6.50 -9.10
CA THR A 39 20.51 7.67 -9.78
C THR A 39 21.55 7.22 -10.81
N ILE A 40 21.81 8.08 -11.79
CA ILE A 40 22.91 7.93 -12.78
C ILE A 40 24.25 8.26 -12.12
#